data_AF-F7X3R2-F1
#
_entry.id   AF-F7X3R2-F1
#
_cell.length_a   1.000
_cell.length_b   1.000
_cell.length_c   1.000
_cell.angle_alpha   90.00
_cell.angle_beta   90.00
_cell.angle_gamma   90.00
#
_symmetry.space_group_name_H-M   'P 1'
#
loop_
_entity.id
_entity.type
_entity.pdbx_description
1 polymer ?
#
loop_
_entity_poly.entity_id
_entity_poly.type
_entity_poly.pdbx_seq_one_letter_code
_entity_poly.pdbx_strand_id
1 'polypeptide(L)' 'MSTVDSTSDDRRVNNTMRHAYRVLNDDEKAAMQDVKDIGMAFHDRIAALGNSREVALAKTKVEEAVMWAVKHITA' A
#
# COMPACT_ATOMS: atom_id res chain seq x y z
N MET A 1 -8.50 -14.28 11.26
CA MET A 1 -8.01 -13.87 9.92
C MET A 1 -6.55 -13.53 10.08
N SER A 2 -5.66 -14.37 9.56
CA SER A 2 -4.21 -14.20 9.70
C SER A 2 -3.76 -13.02 8.83
N THR A 3 -3.50 -11.87 9.45
CA THR A 3 -2.96 -10.71 8.76
C THR A 3 -1.50 -10.99 8.44
N VAL A 4 -1.17 -11.22 7.17
CA VAL A 4 0.22 -11.35 6.73
C VAL A 4 0.80 -9.94 6.63
N ASP A 5 1.85 -9.68 7.41
CA ASP A 5 2.56 -8.41 7.39
C ASP A 5 3.13 -8.17 5.98
N SER A 6 2.92 -6.98 5.42
CA SER A 6 3.42 -6.63 4.08
C SER A 6 4.94 -6.65 3.99
N THR A 7 5.63 -6.53 5.11
CA THR A 7 7.10 -6.50 5.22
C THR A 7 7.70 -7.88 5.52
N SER A 8 6.89 -8.86 5.91
CA SER A 8 7.33 -10.22 6.26
C SER A 8 7.62 -11.10 5.03
N ASP A 9 8.60 -11.98 5.17
CA ASP A 9 8.95 -13.03 4.22
C ASP A 9 7.90 -14.16 4.15
N ASP A 10 6.86 -14.12 5.00
CA ASP A 10 5.74 -15.07 5.05
C ASP A 10 4.89 -15.12 3.76
N ARG A 11 5.16 -14.22 2.78
CA ARG A 11 4.61 -14.30 1.41
C ARG A 11 4.98 -15.60 0.67
N ARG A 12 5.82 -16.47 1.22
CA ARG A 12 6.32 -17.70 0.59
C ARG A 12 5.44 -18.95 0.71
N VAL A 13 4.40 -18.99 1.56
CA VAL A 13 3.86 -20.30 2.05
C VAL A 13 2.51 -20.78 1.44
N ASN A 14 1.97 -20.21 0.36
CA ASN A 14 0.75 -20.79 -0.23
C ASN A 14 0.71 -20.69 -1.76
N ASN A 15 1.03 -21.79 -2.46
CA ASN A 15 1.01 -21.80 -3.92
C ASN A 15 0.60 -23.16 -4.52
N THR A 16 -0.71 -23.43 -4.57
CA THR A 16 -1.30 -24.45 -5.46
C THR A 16 -1.65 -23.88 -6.85
N MET A 17 -1.71 -22.56 -7.00
CA MET A 17 -2.02 -21.86 -8.25
C MET A 17 -0.98 -20.74 -8.49
N ARG A 18 0.18 -21.16 -9.01
CA ARG A 18 1.19 -20.40 -9.78
C ARG A 18 1.34 -18.88 -9.52
N HIS A 19 1.95 -18.38 -8.45
CA HIS A 19 2.50 -16.99 -8.45
C HIS A 19 3.68 -16.81 -7.48
N ALA A 20 4.91 -17.08 -7.92
CA ALA A 20 6.10 -16.68 -7.16
C ALA A 20 6.23 -15.15 -7.22
N TYR A 21 6.08 -14.46 -6.08
CA TYR A 21 6.33 -13.03 -5.98
C TYR A 21 7.84 -12.76 -5.90
N ARG A 22 8.31 -11.70 -6.57
CA ARG A 22 9.68 -11.21 -6.42
C ARG A 22 9.95 -10.87 -4.96
N VAL A 23 11.10 -11.30 -4.46
CA VAL A 23 11.56 -10.91 -3.12
C VAL A 23 12.06 -9.47 -3.21
N LEU A 24 11.48 -8.60 -2.38
CA LEU A 24 11.94 -7.22 -2.24
C LEU A 24 13.20 -7.19 -1.38
N ASN A 25 14.16 -6.34 -1.75
CA ASN A 25 15.26 -6.00 -0.87
C ASN A 25 14.79 -5.06 0.26
N ASP A 26 15.65 -4.80 1.24
CA ASP A 26 15.29 -4.01 2.42
C ASP A 26 14.94 -2.55 2.06
N ASP A 27 15.61 -1.96 1.08
CA ASP A 27 15.31 -0.60 0.60
C ASP A 27 13.93 -0.53 -0.06
N GLU A 28 13.56 -1.55 -0.85
CA GLU A 28 12.24 -1.66 -1.48
C GLU A 28 11.14 -1.90 -0.45
N LYS A 29 11.40 -2.71 0.58
CA LYS A 29 10.48 -2.90 1.71
C LYS A 29 10.26 -1.58 2.45
N ALA A 30 11.34 -0.84 2.74
CA ALA A 30 11.29 0.45 3.39
C ALA A 30 10.53 1.49 2.55
N ALA A 31 10.83 1.59 1.25
CA ALA A 31 10.16 2.50 0.33
C ALA A 31 8.65 2.19 0.22
N MET A 32 8.26 0.91 0.15
CA MET A 32 6.86 0.51 0.13
C MET A 32 6.14 0.93 1.42
N GLN A 33 6.78 0.74 2.58
CA GLN A 33 6.22 1.12 3.87
C GLN A 33 6.05 2.64 3.97
N ASP A 34 7.08 3.40 3.63
CA ASP A 34 7.07 4.87 3.66
C ASP A 34 5.95 5.45 2.77
N VAL A 35 5.79 4.94 1.54
CA VAL A 35 4.70 5.35 0.64
C VAL A 35 3.32 5.09 1.25
N LYS A 36 3.13 3.97 1.94
CA LYS A 36 1.86 3.66 2.61
C LYS A 36 1.60 4.58 3.80
N ASP A 37 2.62 4.85 4.59
CA ASP A 37 2.51 5.70 5.79
C ASP A 37 2.22 7.15 5.41
N ILE A 38 2.91 7.68 4.39
CA ILE A 38 2.63 9.00 3.83
C ILE A 38 1.22 9.06 3.24
N GLY A 39 0.82 8.03 2.49
CA GLY A 39 -0.51 7.92 1.90
C GLY A 39 -1.61 7.94 2.95
N MET A 40 -1.44 7.18 4.04
CA MET A 40 -2.37 7.14 5.17
C MET A 40 -2.44 8.49 5.88
N ALA A 41 -1.29 9.09 6.21
CA ALA A 41 -1.24 10.40 6.87
C ALA A 41 -1.94 11.49 6.05
N PHE A 42 -1.74 11.51 4.73
CA PHE A 42 -2.39 12.49 3.86
C PHE A 42 -3.89 12.22 3.72
N HIS A 43 -4.28 10.96 3.54
CA HIS A 43 -5.67 10.55 3.49
C HIS A 43 -6.44 10.95 4.77
N ASP A 44 -5.84 10.75 5.94
CA ASP A 44 -6.42 11.14 7.23
C ASP A 44 -6.50 12.65 7.39
N ARG A 45 -5.48 13.39 6.92
CA ARG A 45 -5.52 14.85 6.90
C ARG A 45 -6.66 15.37 6.04
N ILE A 46 -6.92 14.76 4.88
CA ILE A 46 -8.05 15.10 4.01
C ILE A 46 -9.38 14.77 4.70
N ALA A 47 -9.48 13.60 5.34
CA ALA A 47 -10.70 13.19 6.05
C ALA A 47 -11.07 14.16 7.18
N ALA A 48 -10.08 14.76 7.85
CA ALA A 48 -10.29 15.75 8.90
C ALA A 48 -10.90 17.08 8.40
N LEU A 49 -11.00 17.30 7.08
CA LEU A 49 -11.61 18.51 6.49
C LEU A 49 -13.16 18.45 6.44
N GLY A 50 -13.76 17.30 6.78
CA GLY A 50 -15.21 17.09 6.79
C GLY A 50 -15.69 16.23 5.62
N ASN A 51 -16.97 16.31 5.28
CA ASN A 51 -17.59 15.45 4.27
C ASN A 51 -18.15 16.28 3.11
N SER A 52 -17.41 16.33 2.01
CA SER A 52 -17.85 16.93 0.74
C SER A 52 -17.47 16.02 -0.43
N ARG A 53 -17.99 16.33 -1.63
CA ARG A 53 -17.65 15.61 -2.86
C ARG A 53 -16.15 15.72 -3.17
N GLU A 54 -15.58 16.90 -2.99
CA GLU A 54 -14.16 17.19 -3.22
C GLU A 54 -13.28 16.40 -2.26
N VAL A 55 -13.67 16.33 -0.98
CA VAL A 55 -12.98 15.51 0.03
C VAL A 55 -13.02 14.02 -0.35
N ALA A 56 -14.18 13.50 -0.76
CA ALA A 56 -14.30 12.12 -1.19
C ALA A 56 -13.41 11.80 -2.40
N LEU A 57 -13.41 12.67 -3.42
CA LEU A 57 -12.56 12.51 -4.60
C LEU A 57 -11.08 12.57 -4.26
N ALA A 58 -10.66 13.50 -3.40
CA ALA A 58 -9.27 13.63 -2.98
C ALA A 58 -8.77 12.37 -2.27
N LYS A 59 -9.56 11.80 -1.35
CA LYS A 59 -9.24 10.53 -0.67
C LYS A 59 -9.04 9.38 -1.65
N THR A 60 -9.98 9.17 -2.57
CA THR A 60 -9.86 8.13 -3.60
C THR A 60 -8.62 8.31 -4.47
N LYS A 61 -8.25 9.56 -4.78
CA LYS A 61 -7.04 9.83 -5.56
C LYS A 61 -5.75 9.57 -4.79
N VAL A 62 -5.73 9.77 -3.48
CA VAL A 62 -4.61 9.34 -2.63
C VAL A 62 -4.49 7.82 -2.63
N GLU A 63 -5.59 7.09 -2.46
CA GLU A 63 -5.59 5.62 -2.52
C GLU A 63 -5.06 5.09 -3.86
N GLU A 64 -5.52 5.67 -4.97
CA GLU A 64 -5.07 5.31 -6.33
C GLU A 64 -3.57 5.59 -6.52
N ALA A 65 -3.08 6.74 -6.05
CA ALA A 65 -1.66 7.09 -6.13
C ALA A 65 -0.78 6.11 -5.33
N VAL A 66 -1.17 5.76 -4.11
CA VAL A 66 -0.47 4.78 -3.28
C VAL A 66 -0.45 3.41 -3.97
N MET A 67 -1.57 2.98 -4.54
CA MET A 67 -1.65 1.70 -5.26
C MET A 67 -0.67 1.64 -6.43
N TRP A 68 -0.63 2.66 -7.28
CA TRP A 68 0.28 2.69 -8.44
C TRP A 68 1.75 2.77 -8.02
N ALA A 69 2.09 3.53 -6.98
CA ALA A 69 3.45 3.61 -6.44
C ALA A 69 3.91 2.26 -5.86
N VAL A 70 3.08 1.62 -5.03
CA VAL A 70 3.39 0.28 -4.49
C VAL A 70 3.52 -0.74 -5.61
N LYS A 71 2.64 -0.69 -6.61
CA LYS A 71 2.73 -1.57 -7.79
C LYS A 71 4.08 -1.42 -8.49
N HIS A 72 4.58 -0.20 -8.67
CA HIS A 72 5.92 0.03 -9.25
C HIS A 72 7.03 -0.60 -8.40
N ILE A 73 6.98 -0.44 -7.07
CA ILE A 73 7.98 -1.04 -6.16
C ILE A 73 7.93 -2.57 -6.22
N THR A 74 6.73 -3.16 -6.31
CA THR A 74 6.54 -4.61 -6.25
C THR A 74 6.55 -5.34 -7.60
N ALA A 75 6.72 -4.61 -8.71
CA ALA A 75 6.71 -5.16 -10.06
C ALA A 75 7.86 -6.15 -10.32
#